data_AF-A0A0F9M712-F1
#
_entry.id   AF-A0A0F9M712-F1
#
_cell.length_a   1.000
_cell.length_b   1.000
_cell.length_c   1.000
_cell.angle_alpha   90.00
_cell.angle_beta   90.00
_cell.angle_gamma   90.00
#
_symmetry.space_group_name_H-M   'P 1'
#
loop_
_entity.id
_entity.type
_entity.pdbx_description
1 polymer ?
#
loop_
_entity_poly.entity_id
_entity_poly.type
_entity_poly.pdbx_seq_one_letter_code
_entity_poly.pdbx_strand_id
1 'polypeptide(L)'
;MIDITELKEVERKYRTLSEGLEQKIAERTKKLEESERKSKELLEALPIGIILSSPEGKSLECNSQAYKILGYKSKNQFLKVHVLDHYHDPNDRKRFIRLHDRGIVKDFEVQLKREDGSVFWASINSKTQDLENSIIYVNSFRDITARKVVEQELKESEEKWRALSENSPAHVLLLDREHKIIFINRTVPDLSKEEVIG
;
A
#
# COMPACT_ATOMS: atom_id res chain seq x y z
N MET A 1 -67.86 -6.70 33.81
CA MET A 1 -66.45 -6.38 34.13
C MET A 1 -65.61 -7.10 33.10
N ILE A 2 -64.90 -6.37 32.23
CA ILE A 2 -64.01 -6.99 31.23
C ILE A 2 -62.73 -7.39 31.95
N ASP A 3 -62.33 -8.65 31.85
CA ASP A 3 -61.08 -9.14 32.41
C ASP A 3 -59.91 -8.55 31.60
N ILE A 4 -59.22 -7.58 32.21
CA ILE A 4 -58.09 -6.85 31.62
C ILE A 4 -56.73 -7.44 32.02
N THR A 5 -56.72 -8.61 32.67
CA THR A 5 -55.51 -9.23 33.21
C THR A 5 -54.56 -9.66 32.08
N GLU A 6 -55.09 -10.30 31.04
CA GLU A 6 -54.30 -10.71 29.86
C GLU A 6 -53.70 -9.51 29.12
N LEU A 7 -54.46 -8.41 28.99
CA LEU A 7 -53.98 -7.19 28.32
C LEU A 7 -52.83 -6.55 29.10
N LYS A 8 -52.91 -6.49 30.44
CA LYS A 8 -51.84 -5.98 31.30
C LYS A 8 -50.59 -6.85 31.26
N GLU A 9 -50.73 -8.16 31.14
CA GLU A 9 -49.57 -9.06 30.97
C GLU A 9 -48.89 -8.89 29.62
N VAL A 10 -49.67 -8.72 28.54
CA VAL A 10 -49.14 -8.44 27.20
C VAL A 10 -48.42 -7.09 27.17
N GLU A 11 -48.99 -6.04 27.74
CA GLU A 11 -48.33 -4.72 27.83
C GLU A 11 -47.03 -4.78 28.64
N ARG A 12 -47.01 -5.52 29.75
CA ARG A 12 -45.79 -5.70 30.55
C ARG A 12 -44.72 -6.44 29.76
N LYS A 13 -45.07 -7.56 29.09
CA LYS A 13 -44.15 -8.31 28.24
C LYS A 13 -43.62 -7.45 27.09
N TYR A 14 -44.49 -6.67 26.43
CA TYR A 14 -44.11 -5.76 25.35
C TYR A 14 -43.15 -4.68 25.84
N ARG A 15 -43.42 -4.07 27.01
CA ARG A 15 -42.53 -3.07 27.60
C ARG A 15 -41.15 -3.64 27.93
N THR A 16 -41.08 -4.79 28.61
CA THR A 16 -39.81 -5.46 28.91
C THR A 16 -39.04 -5.82 27.63
N LEU A 17 -39.74 -6.27 26.59
CA LEU A 17 -39.11 -6.58 25.30
C LEU A 17 -38.58 -5.32 24.61
N SER A 18 -39.35 -4.23 24.58
CA SER A 18 -38.96 -2.95 23.99
C SER A 18 -37.72 -2.37 24.67
N GLU A 19 -37.73 -2.30 26.01
CA GLU A 19 -36.59 -1.83 26.81
C GLU A 19 -35.34 -2.71 26.58
N GLY A 20 -35.51 -4.03 26.53
CA GLY A 20 -34.41 -4.95 26.23
C GLY A 20 -33.86 -4.83 24.81
N LEU A 21 -34.71 -4.51 23.83
CA LEU A 21 -34.29 -4.26 22.45
C LEU A 21 -33.55 -2.93 22.32
N GLU A 22 -34.05 -1.87 22.94
CA GLU A 22 -33.39 -0.56 23.00
C GLU A 22 -31.99 -0.67 23.62
N GLN A 23 -31.88 -1.40 24.73
CA GLN A 23 -30.59 -1.64 25.37
C GLN A 23 -29.62 -2.43 24.46
N LYS A 24 -30.10 -3.46 23.76
CA LYS A 24 -29.28 -4.22 22.80
C LYS A 24 -28.87 -3.39 21.59
N ILE A 25 -29.75 -2.52 21.08
CA ILE A 25 -29.43 -1.60 19.98
C ILE A 25 -28.36 -0.62 20.45
N ALA A 26 -28.53 0.01 21.61
CA ALA A 26 -27.54 0.93 22.17
C ALA A 26 -26.17 0.28 22.36
N GLU A 27 -26.13 -0.95 22.89
CA GLU A 27 -24.87 -1.69 23.07
C GLU A 27 -24.21 -2.04 21.73
N ARG A 28 -24.99 -2.50 20.74
CA ARG A 28 -24.47 -2.83 19.40
C ARG A 28 -24.00 -1.60 18.65
N THR A 29 -24.74 -0.50 18.69
CA THR A 29 -24.36 0.78 18.08
C THR A 29 -23.05 1.27 18.66
N LYS A 30 -22.90 1.27 19.99
CA LYS A 30 -21.64 1.66 20.64
C LYS A 30 -20.46 0.78 20.23
N LYS A 31 -20.64 -0.54 20.19
CA LYS A 31 -19.59 -1.48 19.73
C LYS A 31 -19.21 -1.25 18.27
N LEU A 32 -20.18 -0.96 17.41
CA LEU A 32 -19.95 -0.66 16.00
C LEU A 32 -19.14 0.65 15.86
N GLU A 33 -19.57 1.71 16.54
CA GLU A 33 -18.87 3.01 16.54
C GLU A 33 -17.42 2.90 17.04
N GLU A 34 -17.19 2.14 18.12
CA GLU A 34 -15.84 1.89 18.63
C GLU A 34 -14.97 1.13 17.63
N SER A 35 -15.53 0.12 16.95
CA SER A 35 -14.85 -0.67 15.93
C SER A 35 -14.52 0.15 14.68
N GLU A 36 -15.48 0.95 14.21
CA GLU A 36 -15.31 1.86 13.06
C GLU A 36 -14.26 2.93 13.35
N ARG A 37 -14.31 3.56 14.54
CA ARG A 37 -13.32 4.54 14.98
C ARG A 37 -11.92 3.93 15.00
N LYS A 38 -11.76 2.76 15.61
CA LYS A 38 -10.46 2.07 15.69
C LYS A 38 -9.92 1.73 14.29
N SER A 39 -10.78 1.22 13.42
CA SER A 39 -10.39 0.90 12.03
C SER A 39 -9.95 2.15 11.27
N LYS A 40 -10.69 3.26 11.40
CA LYS A 40 -10.33 4.54 10.79
C LYS A 40 -8.99 5.06 11.30
N GLU A 41 -8.76 5.04 12.61
CA GLU A 41 -7.50 5.49 13.22
C GLU A 41 -6.30 4.70 12.71
N LEU A 42 -6.41 3.36 12.60
CA LEU A 42 -5.35 2.51 12.07
C LEU A 42 -5.04 2.82 10.60
N LEU A 43 -6.07 2.99 9.77
CA LEU A 43 -5.89 3.32 8.35
C LEU A 43 -5.31 4.71 8.13
N GLU A 44 -5.60 5.66 9.02
CA GLU A 44 -5.10 7.03 8.96
C GLU A 44 -3.65 7.14 9.46
N ALA A 45 -3.23 6.27 10.40
CA ALA A 45 -1.87 6.25 10.93
C ALA A 45 -0.83 5.69 9.95
N LEU A 46 -1.25 4.89 8.97
CA LEU A 46 -0.36 4.32 7.95
C LEU A 46 -0.17 5.28 6.77
N PRO A 47 1.04 5.46 6.23
CA PRO A 47 1.28 6.27 5.04
C PRO A 47 0.90 5.50 3.76
N ILE A 48 -0.32 4.96 3.74
CA ILE A 48 -0.85 4.12 2.66
C ILE A 48 -2.14 4.77 2.15
N GLY A 49 -2.14 5.16 0.89
CA GLY A 49 -3.33 5.59 0.19
C GLY A 49 -4.18 4.37 -0.17
N ILE A 50 -5.47 4.41 0.14
CA ILE A 50 -6.44 3.37 -0.23
C ILE A 50 -7.51 4.01 -1.10
N ILE A 51 -7.81 3.38 -2.23
CA ILE A 51 -8.81 3.83 -3.19
C ILE A 51 -9.68 2.65 -3.60
N LEU A 52 -11.00 2.81 -3.46
CA LEU A 52 -11.97 1.97 -4.15
C LEU A 52 -12.24 2.59 -5.52
N SER A 53 -12.11 1.79 -6.58
CA SER A 53 -12.41 2.24 -7.93
C SER A 53 -13.30 1.24 -8.68
N SER A 54 -14.07 1.75 -9.64
CA SER A 54 -14.77 0.89 -10.60
C SER A 54 -13.80 0.25 -11.60
N PRO A 55 -14.21 -0.79 -12.35
CA PRO A 55 -13.41 -1.40 -13.39
C PRO A 55 -12.98 -0.43 -14.49
N GLU A 56 -13.81 0.58 -14.77
CA GLU A 56 -13.54 1.63 -15.75
C GLU A 56 -12.45 2.60 -15.27
N GLY A 57 -12.16 2.62 -13.96
CA GLY A 57 -11.14 3.48 -13.36
C GLY A 57 -11.68 4.75 -12.69
N LYS A 58 -12.99 4.80 -12.42
CA LYS A 58 -13.59 5.88 -11.63
C LYS A 58 -13.32 5.65 -10.14
N SER A 59 -12.78 6.66 -9.46
CA SER A 59 -12.62 6.63 -7.99
C SER A 59 -13.99 6.73 -7.31
N LEU A 60 -14.32 5.74 -6.47
CA LEU A 60 -15.58 5.66 -5.74
C LEU A 60 -15.42 6.16 -4.30
N GLU A 61 -14.33 5.78 -3.64
CA GLU A 61 -14.05 6.08 -2.24
C GLU A 61 -12.53 6.07 -1.99
N CYS A 62 -12.05 6.82 -0.99
CA CYS A 62 -10.65 6.79 -0.57
C CYS A 62 -10.44 7.21 0.88
N ASN A 63 -9.34 6.75 1.49
CA ASN A 63 -8.91 7.27 2.78
C ASN A 63 -8.21 8.63 2.65
N SER A 64 -7.89 9.29 3.77
CA SER A 64 -7.29 10.63 3.69
C SER A 64 -5.88 10.64 3.08
N GLN A 65 -5.15 9.56 3.30
CA GLN A 65 -3.78 9.41 2.82
C GLN A 65 -3.72 9.36 1.30
N ALA A 66 -4.70 8.76 0.63
CA ALA A 66 -4.71 8.66 -0.83
C ALA A 66 -4.63 10.03 -1.51
N TYR A 67 -5.54 10.94 -1.13
CA TYR A 67 -5.58 12.27 -1.75
C TYR A 67 -4.41 13.15 -1.28
N LYS A 68 -3.95 13.00 -0.02
CA LYS A 68 -2.78 13.74 0.50
C LYS A 68 -1.49 13.35 -0.22
N ILE A 69 -1.23 12.04 -0.39
CA ILE A 69 -0.05 11.57 -1.12
C ILE A 69 -0.13 12.09 -2.56
N LEU A 70 -1.28 12.00 -3.23
CA LEU A 70 -1.41 12.48 -4.61
C LEU A 70 -1.46 14.02 -4.74
N GLY A 71 -1.36 14.77 -3.64
CA GLY A 71 -1.23 16.23 -3.66
C GLY A 71 -2.56 17.00 -3.70
N TYR A 72 -3.69 16.32 -3.56
CA TYR A 72 -5.01 16.95 -3.59
C TYR A 72 -5.39 17.54 -2.24
N LYS A 73 -6.15 18.65 -2.26
CA LYS A 73 -6.60 19.35 -1.05
C LYS A 73 -7.76 18.67 -0.34
N SER A 74 -8.55 17.87 -1.06
CA SER A 74 -9.72 17.21 -0.48
C SER A 74 -10.09 15.93 -1.24
N LYS A 75 -10.77 15.02 -0.52
CA LYS A 75 -11.41 13.83 -1.09
C LYS A 75 -12.33 14.19 -2.27
N ASN A 76 -13.15 15.24 -2.14
CA ASN A 76 -14.10 15.64 -3.18
C ASN A 76 -13.42 16.08 -4.49
N GLN A 77 -12.24 16.66 -4.40
CA GLN A 77 -11.44 16.99 -5.57
C GLN A 77 -10.86 15.72 -6.20
N PHE A 78 -10.25 14.86 -5.38
CA PHE A 78 -9.66 13.60 -5.83
C PHE A 78 -10.68 12.67 -6.50
N LEU A 79 -11.89 12.51 -5.95
CA LEU A 79 -12.91 11.60 -6.49
C LEU A 79 -13.42 12.01 -7.90
N LYS A 80 -13.15 13.24 -8.34
CA LYS A 80 -13.47 13.69 -9.70
C LYS A 80 -12.41 13.29 -10.73
N VAL A 81 -11.24 12.86 -10.28
CA VAL A 81 -10.11 12.51 -11.13
C VAL A 81 -10.14 11.02 -11.43
N HIS A 82 -9.83 10.69 -12.68
CA HIS A 82 -9.77 9.31 -13.13
C HIS A 82 -8.45 8.67 -12.67
N VAL A 83 -8.46 7.41 -12.22
CA VAL A 83 -7.22 6.78 -11.71
C VAL A 83 -6.11 6.71 -12.77
N LEU A 84 -6.49 6.72 -14.05
CA LEU A 84 -5.57 6.74 -15.20
C LEU A 84 -4.70 8.00 -15.25
N ASP A 85 -5.23 9.14 -14.82
CA ASP A 85 -4.55 10.43 -14.95
C ASP A 85 -3.33 10.52 -14.02
N HIS A 86 -3.27 9.65 -13.02
CA HIS A 86 -2.16 9.56 -12.08
C HIS A 86 -0.98 8.73 -12.61
N TYR A 87 -1.09 7.98 -13.70
CA TYR A 87 0.05 7.20 -14.20
C TYR A 87 1.03 8.10 -14.94
N HIS A 88 2.33 8.00 -14.63
CA HIS A 88 3.37 8.72 -15.36
C HIS A 88 3.37 8.34 -16.84
N ASP A 89 3.52 7.02 -17.09
CA ASP A 89 3.38 6.39 -18.40
C ASP A 89 2.02 5.67 -18.51
N PRO A 90 1.15 6.03 -19.47
CA PRO A 90 -0.10 5.32 -19.72
C PRO A 90 0.05 3.81 -19.99
N ASN A 91 1.20 3.34 -20.47
CA ASN A 91 1.44 1.92 -20.71
C ASN A 91 1.57 1.11 -19.41
N ASP A 92 1.97 1.75 -18.31
CA ASP A 92 2.05 1.08 -17.02
C ASP A 92 0.68 0.66 -16.50
N ARG A 93 -0.38 1.40 -16.84
CA ARG A 93 -1.74 0.95 -16.56
C ARG A 93 -2.05 -0.35 -17.30
N LYS A 94 -1.67 -0.46 -18.58
CA LYS A 94 -1.91 -1.68 -19.35
C LYS A 94 -1.19 -2.86 -18.72
N ARG A 95 0.04 -2.65 -18.21
CA ARG A 95 0.81 -3.65 -17.47
C ARG A 95 0.10 -4.04 -16.17
N PHE A 96 -0.42 -3.06 -15.44
CA PHE A 96 -1.19 -3.27 -14.22
C PHE A 96 -2.47 -4.08 -14.47
N ILE A 97 -3.27 -3.74 -15.48
CA ILE A 97 -4.51 -4.45 -15.83
C ILE A 97 -4.22 -5.92 -16.17
N ARG A 98 -3.18 -6.21 -16.97
CA ARG A 98 -2.80 -7.60 -17.29
C ARG A 98 -2.42 -8.43 -16.07
N LEU A 99 -1.86 -7.80 -15.04
CA LEU A 99 -1.56 -8.49 -13.77
C LEU A 99 -2.84 -8.75 -12.96
N HIS A 100 -3.82 -7.87 -13.11
CA HIS A 100 -5.11 -7.94 -12.43
C HIS A 100 -5.99 -9.10 -12.90
N ASP A 101 -5.81 -9.58 -14.14
CA ASP A 101 -6.48 -10.78 -14.66
C ASP A 101 -6.18 -12.03 -13.83
N ARG A 102 -5.13 -12.00 -12.99
CA ARG A 102 -4.77 -13.07 -12.04
C ARG A 102 -5.40 -12.90 -10.65
N GLY A 103 -6.28 -11.92 -10.47
CA GLY A 103 -7.10 -11.69 -9.26
C GLY A 103 -6.44 -10.87 -8.15
N ILE A 104 -5.10 -10.84 -8.05
CA ILE A 104 -4.36 -10.04 -7.07
C ILE A 104 -3.09 -9.47 -7.70
N VAL A 105 -2.89 -8.16 -7.55
CA VAL A 105 -1.64 -7.47 -7.86
C VAL A 105 -0.92 -7.14 -6.56
N LYS A 106 0.35 -7.52 -6.45
CA LYS A 106 1.19 -7.22 -5.28
C LYS A 106 2.45 -6.47 -5.68
N ASP A 107 2.82 -5.50 -4.85
CA ASP A 107 4.06 -4.72 -4.90
C ASP A 107 4.41 -4.20 -6.31
N PHE A 108 3.39 -3.74 -7.05
CA PHE A 108 3.59 -3.24 -8.40
C PHE A 108 4.24 -1.85 -8.34
N GLU A 109 5.53 -1.81 -8.61
CA GLU A 109 6.31 -0.57 -8.64
C GLU A 109 6.11 0.17 -9.97
N VAL A 110 5.69 1.43 -9.85
CA VAL A 110 5.34 2.30 -10.98
C VAL A 110 5.56 3.75 -10.62
N GLN A 111 5.76 4.59 -11.62
CA GLN A 111 5.78 6.04 -11.44
C GLN A 111 4.36 6.61 -11.57
N LEU A 112 3.97 7.37 -10.57
CA LEU A 112 2.72 8.14 -10.56
C LEU A 112 3.01 9.64 -10.60
N LYS A 113 2.01 10.42 -11.01
CA LYS A 113 2.00 11.88 -10.99
C LYS A 113 1.07 12.36 -9.88
N ARG A 114 1.50 13.40 -9.18
CA ARG A 114 0.65 14.17 -8.27
C ARG A 114 -0.18 15.21 -9.04
N GLU A 115 -1.10 15.88 -8.35
CA GLU A 115 -1.90 16.97 -8.91
C GLU A 115 -1.03 18.09 -9.54
N ASP A 116 0.10 18.42 -8.90
CA ASP A 116 1.03 19.45 -9.39
C ASP A 116 1.93 18.99 -10.56
N GLY A 117 1.77 17.73 -11.01
CA GLY A 117 2.56 17.12 -12.07
C GLY A 117 3.89 16.51 -11.62
N SER A 118 4.28 16.65 -10.35
CA SER A 118 5.48 16.00 -9.81
C SER A 118 5.35 14.47 -9.89
N VAL A 119 6.45 13.80 -10.21
CA VAL A 119 6.50 12.35 -10.40
C VAL A 119 7.13 11.69 -9.18
N PHE A 120 6.55 10.58 -8.74
CA PHE A 120 7.05 9.82 -7.60
C PHE A 120 6.92 8.32 -7.86
N TRP A 121 7.77 7.53 -7.20
CA TRP A 121 7.65 6.08 -7.25
C TRP A 121 6.59 5.60 -6.26
N ALA A 122 5.66 4.81 -6.74
CA ALA A 122 4.64 4.16 -5.94
C ALA A 122 4.78 2.63 -6.01
N SER A 123 4.52 1.95 -4.89
CA SER A 123 4.25 0.51 -4.87
C SER A 123 2.75 0.31 -4.68
N ILE A 124 2.11 -0.36 -5.65
CA ILE A 124 0.65 -0.54 -5.69
C ILE A 124 0.30 -2.01 -5.45
N ASN A 125 -0.66 -2.24 -4.56
CA ASN A 125 -1.38 -3.51 -4.46
C ASN A 125 -2.82 -3.31 -4.90
N SER A 126 -3.41 -4.32 -5.53
CA SER A 126 -4.81 -4.30 -5.91
C SER A 126 -5.46 -5.65 -5.79
N LYS A 127 -6.74 -5.64 -5.39
CA LYS A 127 -7.57 -6.83 -5.28
C LYS A 127 -8.96 -6.55 -5.85
N THR A 128 -9.49 -7.49 -6.62
CA THR A 128 -10.90 -7.51 -7.01
C THR A 128 -11.79 -7.90 -5.84
N GLN A 129 -12.89 -7.19 -5.65
CA GLN A 129 -13.92 -7.55 -4.68
C GLN A 129 -15.30 -7.42 -5.31
N ASP A 130 -16.16 -8.40 -5.03
CA ASP A 130 -17.58 -8.30 -5.34
C ASP A 130 -18.29 -7.56 -4.21
N LEU A 131 -18.91 -6.43 -4.54
CA LEU A 131 -19.73 -5.63 -3.64
C LEU A 131 -21.12 -5.50 -4.24
N GLU A 132 -22.12 -6.12 -3.61
CA GLU A 132 -23.54 -6.00 -4.02
C GLU A 132 -23.78 -6.26 -5.53
N ASN A 133 -23.20 -7.35 -6.06
CA ASN A 133 -23.21 -7.73 -7.49
C ASN A 133 -22.48 -6.77 -8.44
N SER A 134 -21.64 -5.88 -7.91
CA SER A 134 -20.76 -5.00 -8.69
C SER A 134 -19.29 -5.30 -8.39
N ILE A 135 -18.48 -5.41 -9.43
CA ILE A 135 -17.03 -5.59 -9.30
C ILE A 135 -16.41 -4.24 -8.92
N ILE A 136 -15.64 -4.21 -7.85
CA ILE A 136 -14.82 -3.06 -7.46
C ILE A 136 -13.36 -3.48 -7.28
N TYR A 137 -12.45 -2.51 -7.42
CA TYR A 137 -11.03 -2.70 -7.13
C TYR A 137 -10.66 -1.97 -5.84
N VAL A 138 -10.08 -2.73 -4.90
CA VAL A 138 -9.48 -2.20 -3.69
C VAL A 138 -7.99 -2.00 -3.99
N ASN A 139 -7.60 -0.76 -4.25
CA ASN A 139 -6.23 -0.39 -4.52
C ASN A 139 -5.60 0.18 -3.24
N SER A 140 -4.37 -0.22 -2.95
CA SER A 140 -3.54 0.45 -1.95
C SER A 140 -2.21 0.84 -2.59
N PHE A 141 -1.68 1.99 -2.19
CA PHE A 141 -0.39 2.44 -2.68
C PHE A 141 0.36 3.19 -1.61
N ARG A 142 1.69 3.13 -1.69
CA ARG A 142 2.60 3.89 -0.84
C ARG A 142 3.68 4.54 -1.68
N ASP A 143 4.14 5.69 -1.24
CA ASP A 143 5.31 6.35 -1.82
C ASP A 143 6.58 5.58 -1.42
N ILE A 144 7.35 5.16 -2.42
CA ILE A 144 8.63 4.44 -2.26
C ILE A 144 9.79 5.25 -2.84
N THR A 145 9.61 6.53 -3.11
CA THR A 145 10.62 7.40 -3.73
C THR A 145 11.89 7.46 -2.89
N ALA A 146 11.77 7.65 -1.57
CA ALA A 146 12.93 7.65 -0.67
C ALA A 146 13.71 6.32 -0.75
N ARG A 147 13.01 5.18 -0.81
CA ARG A 147 13.65 3.87 -0.97
C ARG A 147 14.38 3.77 -2.32
N LYS A 148 13.74 4.23 -3.40
CA LYS A 148 14.33 4.21 -4.75
C LYS A 148 15.56 5.10 -4.90
N VAL A 149 15.56 6.26 -4.24
CA VAL A 149 16.74 7.14 -4.20
C VAL A 149 17.91 6.44 -3.51
N VAL A 150 17.68 5.85 -2.34
CA VAL A 150 18.73 5.11 -1.61
C VAL A 150 19.23 3.90 -2.41
N GLU A 151 18.34 3.13 -3.04
CA GLU A 151 18.72 2.01 -3.91
C GLU A 151 19.61 2.47 -5.08
N GLN A 152 19.28 3.61 -5.69
CA GLN A 152 20.04 4.16 -6.81
C GLN A 152 21.40 4.72 -6.39
N GLU A 153 21.45 5.47 -5.28
CA GLU A 153 22.70 5.99 -4.72
C GLU A 153 23.65 4.88 -4.31
N LEU A 154 23.12 3.80 -3.70
CA LEU A 154 23.90 2.61 -3.37
C LEU A 154 24.48 1.97 -4.64
N LYS A 155 23.64 1.77 -5.66
CA LYS A 155 24.06 1.19 -6.94
C LYS A 155 25.15 2.03 -7.61
N GLU A 156 24.99 3.35 -7.67
CA GLU A 156 25.98 4.26 -8.25
C GLU A 156 27.30 4.24 -7.46
N SER A 157 27.22 4.18 -6.13
CA SER A 157 28.39 4.04 -5.27
C SER A 157 29.12 2.71 -5.49
N GLU A 158 28.38 1.60 -5.62
CA GLU A 158 28.94 0.28 -5.92
C GLU A 158 29.59 0.23 -7.30
N GLU A 159 28.94 0.78 -8.32
CA GLU A 159 29.49 0.88 -9.68
C GLU A 159 30.76 1.73 -9.71
N LYS A 160 30.75 2.87 -9.02
CA LYS A 160 31.93 3.74 -8.89
C LYS A 160 33.06 3.05 -8.13
N TRP A 161 32.77 2.39 -7.02
CA TRP A 161 33.76 1.63 -6.25
C TRP A 161 34.36 0.52 -7.11
N ARG A 162 33.51 -0.25 -7.82
CA ARG A 162 33.95 -1.32 -8.72
C ARG A 162 34.84 -0.79 -9.83
N ALA A 163 34.46 0.30 -10.49
CA ALA A 163 35.24 0.91 -11.54
C ALA A 163 36.62 1.37 -11.04
N LEU A 164 36.68 2.03 -9.87
CA LEU A 164 37.93 2.50 -9.27
C LEU A 164 38.82 1.34 -8.79
N SER A 165 38.23 0.35 -8.12
CA SER A 165 38.98 -0.77 -7.55
C SER A 165 39.50 -1.71 -8.64
N GLU A 166 38.65 -2.10 -9.61
CA GLU A 166 39.03 -3.01 -10.70
C GLU A 166 40.09 -2.40 -11.63
N ASN A 167 40.00 -1.10 -11.93
CA ASN A 167 40.93 -0.44 -12.83
C ASN A 167 42.15 0.18 -12.13
N SER A 168 42.22 0.15 -10.80
CA SER A 168 43.36 0.69 -10.05
C SER A 168 44.68 0.02 -10.47
N PRO A 169 45.76 0.78 -10.72
CA PRO A 169 47.06 0.22 -11.04
C PRO A 169 47.71 -0.54 -9.86
N ALA A 170 47.29 -0.24 -8.63
CA ALA A 170 47.77 -0.92 -7.42
C ALA A 170 46.98 -2.20 -7.14
N HIS A 171 47.56 -3.11 -6.35
CA HIS A 171 46.82 -4.24 -5.78
C HIS A 171 45.85 -3.72 -4.72
N VAL A 172 44.56 -3.95 -4.93
CA VAL A 172 43.49 -3.65 -3.98
C VAL A 172 42.98 -4.98 -3.44
N LEU A 173 43.10 -5.16 -2.13
CA LEU A 173 42.66 -6.34 -1.40
C LEU A 173 41.63 -5.92 -0.35
N LEU A 174 40.51 -6.63 -0.27
CA LEU A 174 39.53 -6.48 0.79
C LEU A 174 39.47 -7.79 1.59
N LEU A 175 39.57 -7.66 2.91
CA LEU A 175 39.48 -8.76 3.86
C LEU A 175 38.22 -8.62 4.71
N ASP A 176 37.63 -9.74 5.09
CA ASP A 176 36.59 -9.75 6.13
C ASP A 176 37.21 -9.70 7.55
N ARG A 177 36.37 -9.85 8.59
CA ARG A 177 36.82 -9.81 9.99
C ARG A 177 37.65 -11.03 10.41
N GLU A 178 37.62 -12.11 9.65
CA GLU A 178 38.40 -13.33 9.88
C GLU A 178 39.68 -13.36 9.03
N HIS A 179 39.99 -12.25 8.36
CA HIS A 179 41.10 -12.09 7.41
C HIS A 179 40.98 -12.94 6.15
N LYS A 180 39.78 -13.42 5.80
CA LYS A 180 39.55 -14.06 4.50
C LYS A 180 39.50 -12.99 3.41
N ILE A 181 40.13 -13.26 2.27
CA ILE A 181 40.07 -12.39 1.09
C ILE A 181 38.67 -12.48 0.49
N ILE A 182 37.98 -11.34 0.41
CA ILE A 182 36.63 -11.26 -0.19
C ILE A 182 36.62 -10.49 -1.51
N PHE A 183 37.70 -9.75 -1.82
CA PHE A 183 37.90 -9.11 -3.12
C PHE A 183 39.38 -8.88 -3.40
N ILE A 184 39.77 -9.11 -4.66
CA ILE A 184 41.06 -8.72 -5.20
C ILE A 184 40.90 -8.20 -6.64
N ASN A 185 41.47 -7.02 -6.94
CA ASN A 185 41.33 -6.43 -8.27
C ASN A 185 42.26 -7.06 -9.33
N ARG A 186 43.46 -7.48 -8.91
CA ARG A 186 44.54 -8.00 -9.74
C ARG A 186 45.28 -9.10 -8.99
N THR A 187 45.70 -10.13 -9.69
CA THR A 187 46.46 -11.25 -9.12
C THR A 187 47.89 -11.25 -9.67
N VAL A 188 48.76 -12.00 -9.01
CA VAL A 188 50.08 -12.33 -9.56
C VAL A 188 49.91 -13.30 -10.75
N PRO A 189 50.88 -13.34 -11.68
CA PRO A 189 50.93 -14.41 -12.67
C PRO A 189 50.78 -15.78 -11.97
N ASP A 190 50.08 -16.69 -12.63
CA ASP A 190 49.85 -18.08 -12.18
C ASP A 190 48.75 -18.30 -11.11
N LEU A 191 48.02 -17.25 -10.70
CA LEU A 191 46.83 -17.38 -9.84
C LEU A 191 45.61 -16.62 -10.39
N SER A 192 44.46 -17.28 -10.40
CA SER A 192 43.15 -16.67 -10.66
C SER A 192 42.59 -15.96 -9.42
N LYS A 193 41.57 -15.11 -9.61
CA LYS A 193 40.92 -14.41 -8.48
C LYS A 193 40.21 -15.39 -7.57
N GLU A 194 39.59 -16.42 -8.17
CA GLU A 194 38.88 -17.48 -7.48
C GLU A 194 39.82 -18.28 -6.57
N GLU A 195 41.02 -18.63 -7.05
CA GLU A 195 42.04 -19.34 -6.26
C GLU A 195 42.55 -18.51 -5.07
N VAL A 196 42.60 -17.18 -5.19
CA VAL A 196 43.05 -16.29 -4.13
C VAL A 196 41.94 -16.01 -3.10
N ILE A 197 40.68 -15.94 -3.54
CA ILE A 197 39.51 -15.67 -2.67
C ILE A 197 39.11 -16.93 -1.88
N GLY A 198 39.37 -18.13 -2.43
CA GLY A 198 39.12 -19.41 -1.76
C GLY A 198 37.67 -19.87 -1.86
#